data_AF-A0A2J6I372-F1
#
_entry.id   AF-A0A2J6I372-F1
#
_cell.length_a   1.000
_cell.length_b   1.000
_cell.length_c   1.000
_cell.angle_alpha   90.00
_cell.angle_beta   90.00
_cell.angle_gamma   90.00
#
_symmetry.space_group_name_H-M   'P 1'
#
loop_
_entity.id
_entity.type
_entity.pdbx_description
1 polymer ?
#
loop_
_entity_poly.entity_id
_entity_poly.type
_entity_poly.pdbx_seq_one_letter_code
_entity_poly.pdbx_strand_id
1 'polypeptide(L)'
;MVLSRLKDVNNNIVLLLIIFFITNSCVDEYWPKVLPKYESNLVIDGQINSQPGPYEVILSLSTELSWPLFDPMEECSVTIFDDAGNSEQLIELGQGKYT
;
A
#
# COMPACT_ATOMS: atom_id res chain seq x y z
N MET A 1 -43.59 -13.87 27.33
CA MET A 1 -44.73 -13.41 26.51
C MET A 1 -44.34 -12.88 25.11
N VAL A 2 -43.07 -12.90 24.72
CA VAL A 2 -42.63 -12.48 23.36
C VAL A 2 -42.46 -13.67 22.40
N LEU A 3 -42.06 -14.83 22.92
CA LEU A 3 -41.76 -16.03 22.11
C LEU A 3 -42.99 -16.75 21.53
N SER A 4 -44.20 -16.50 22.03
CA SER A 4 -45.42 -17.17 21.53
C SER A 4 -46.07 -16.47 20.32
N ARG A 5 -45.55 -15.31 19.89
CA ARG A 5 -46.04 -14.52 18.74
C ARG A 5 -45.24 -14.76 17.44
N LEU A 6 -44.23 -15.62 17.48
CA LEU A 6 -43.37 -15.91 16.31
C LEU A 6 -43.94 -17.01 15.39
N LYS A 7 -44.99 -17.73 15.83
CA LYS A 7 -45.53 -18.90 15.11
C LYS A 7 -46.44 -18.53 13.93
N ASP A 8 -46.96 -17.30 13.89
CA ASP A 8 -47.91 -16.82 12.88
C ASP A 8 -47.30 -15.78 11.92
N VAL A 9 -45.95 -15.70 11.84
CA VAL A 9 -45.28 -14.80 10.91
C VAL A 9 -45.24 -15.46 9.53
N ASN A 10 -45.98 -14.91 8.58
CA ASN A 10 -46.03 -15.39 7.20
C ASN A 10 -44.61 -15.45 6.59
N ASN A 11 -44.28 -16.54 5.90
CA ASN A 11 -42.95 -16.76 5.32
C ASN A 11 -42.48 -15.61 4.40
N ASN A 12 -43.43 -14.98 3.70
CA ASN A 12 -43.14 -13.82 2.85
C ASN A 12 -42.72 -12.57 3.65
N ILE A 13 -43.23 -12.40 4.88
CA ILE A 13 -42.85 -11.28 5.77
C ILE A 13 -41.45 -11.53 6.33
N VAL A 14 -41.13 -12.77 6.71
CA VAL A 14 -39.77 -13.15 7.14
C VAL A 14 -38.77 -12.89 6.01
N LEU A 15 -39.10 -13.29 4.78
CA LEU A 15 -38.26 -13.05 3.61
C LEU A 15 -38.03 -11.56 3.33
N LEU A 16 -39.08 -10.74 3.42
CA LEU A 16 -38.98 -9.29 3.24
C LEU A 16 -38.11 -8.63 4.31
N LEU A 17 -38.21 -9.07 5.56
CA LEU A 17 -37.34 -8.58 6.64
C LEU A 17 -35.88 -8.95 6.38
N ILE A 18 -35.60 -10.18 5.96
CA ILE A 18 -34.23 -10.63 5.63
C ILE A 18 -33.65 -9.79 4.50
N ILE A 19 -34.42 -9.55 3.43
CA ILE A 19 -33.99 -8.71 2.30
C ILE A 19 -33.68 -7.29 2.77
N PHE A 20 -34.55 -6.70 3.61
CA PHE A 20 -34.33 -5.36 4.16
C PHE A 20 -33.04 -5.26 4.99
N PHE A 21 -32.71 -6.26 5.79
CA PHE A 21 -31.46 -6.24 6.57
C PHE A 21 -30.22 -6.40 5.69
N ILE A 22 -30.27 -7.21 4.63
CA ILE A 22 -29.13 -7.43 3.74
C ILE A 22 -28.83 -6.17 2.89
N THR A 23 -29.85 -5.42 2.47
CA THR A 23 -29.66 -4.21 1.65
C THR A 23 -29.23 -2.96 2.43
N ASN A 24 -29.28 -2.99 3.76
CA ASN A 24 -28.89 -1.87 4.63
C ASN A 24 -27.48 -2.04 5.24
N SER A 25 -26.64 -2.91 4.67
CA SER A 25 -25.24 -3.02 5.08
C SER A 25 -24.46 -1.79 4.61
N CYS A 26 -24.40 -0.76 5.44
CA CYS A 26 -23.49 0.37 5.23
C CYS A 26 -22.06 -0.10 5.50
N VAL A 27 -21.23 -0.09 4.46
CA VAL A 27 -19.77 -0.17 4.59
C VAL A 27 -19.26 1.26 4.56
N ASP A 28 -18.83 1.77 5.71
CA ASP A 28 -18.21 3.09 5.77
C ASP A 28 -16.78 2.99 5.24
N GLU A 29 -16.48 3.81 4.23
CA GLU A 29 -15.13 3.91 3.69
C GLU A 29 -14.19 4.55 4.72
N TYR A 30 -13.10 3.87 5.04
CA TYR A 30 -12.09 4.39 5.94
C TYR A 30 -11.02 5.15 5.17
N TRP A 31 -10.98 6.47 5.36
CA TRP A 31 -9.90 7.32 4.86
C TRP A 31 -8.85 7.51 5.95
N PRO A 32 -7.66 6.88 5.83
CA PRO A 32 -6.60 7.08 6.81
C PRO A 32 -6.22 8.55 6.86
N LYS A 33 -6.19 9.13 8.06
CA LYS A 33 -5.61 10.46 8.27
C LYS A 33 -4.10 10.34 8.09
N VAL A 34 -3.62 10.63 6.88
CA VAL A 34 -2.18 10.72 6.61
C VAL A 34 -1.64 11.89 7.43
N LEU A 35 -0.70 11.63 8.34
CA LEU A 35 -0.05 12.71 9.09
C LEU A 35 0.86 13.48 8.12
N PRO A 36 0.91 14.82 8.17
CA PRO A 36 1.76 15.64 7.28
C PRO A 36 3.25 15.26 7.31
N LYS A 37 3.67 14.54 8.35
CA LYS A 37 5.04 14.04 8.52
C LYS A 37 5.45 13.00 7.47
N TYR A 38 4.50 12.43 6.72
CA TYR A 38 4.79 11.39 5.73
C TYR A 38 4.77 11.89 4.28
N GLU A 39 4.72 13.20 4.06
CA GLU A 39 4.89 13.79 2.75
C GLU A 39 6.37 13.72 2.34
N SER A 40 6.66 13.12 1.19
CA SER A 40 8.01 13.06 0.57
C SER A 40 9.11 12.29 1.33
N ASN A 41 8.83 11.06 1.78
CA ASN A 41 9.88 10.16 2.27
C ASN A 41 10.69 9.55 1.11
N LEU A 42 11.99 9.38 1.32
CA LEU A 42 12.83 8.58 0.41
C LEU A 42 12.36 7.13 0.42
N VAL A 43 12.08 6.62 -0.77
CA VAL A 43 11.76 5.21 -1.06
C VAL A 43 12.92 4.64 -1.86
N ILE A 44 13.43 3.50 -1.38
CA ILE A 44 14.48 2.73 -2.03
C ILE A 44 13.85 1.41 -2.47
N ASP A 45 13.73 1.22 -3.77
CA ASP A 45 13.30 -0.04 -4.38
C ASP A 45 14.50 -0.71 -5.05
N GLY A 46 14.68 -2.00 -4.84
CA GLY A 46 15.84 -2.72 -5.37
C GLY A 46 15.86 -4.16 -4.92
N GLN A 47 16.31 -5.04 -5.82
CA GLN A 47 16.47 -6.46 -5.54
C GLN A 47 17.95 -6.82 -5.53
N ILE A 48 18.52 -6.93 -4.34
CA ILE A 48 19.89 -7.41 -4.14
C ILE A 48 19.84 -8.91 -3.84
N ASN A 49 20.65 -9.70 -4.55
CA ASN A 49 20.76 -11.14 -4.35
C ASN A 49 22.22 -11.58 -4.40
N SER A 50 22.50 -12.87 -4.18
CA SER A 50 23.87 -13.40 -4.11
C SER A 50 24.53 -13.63 -5.48
N GLN A 51 23.86 -13.32 -6.59
CA GLN A 51 24.48 -13.39 -7.92
C GLN A 51 25.38 -12.17 -8.13
N PRO A 52 26.49 -12.33 -8.88
CA PRO A 52 27.29 -11.18 -9.32
C PRO A 52 26.41 -10.16 -10.05
N GLY A 53 26.68 -8.88 -9.83
CA GLY A 53 25.93 -7.76 -10.40
C GLY A 53 25.96 -7.67 -11.94
N PRO A 54 25.41 -6.59 -12.50
CA PRO A 54 25.07 -5.34 -11.80
C PRO A 54 23.79 -5.41 -10.94
N TYR A 55 23.77 -4.66 -9.84
CA TYR A 55 22.59 -4.50 -8.98
C TYR A 55 21.84 -3.22 -9.33
N GLU A 56 20.53 -3.29 -9.56
CA GLU A 56 19.70 -2.10 -9.84
C GLU A 56 18.99 -1.63 -8.56
N VAL A 57 19.08 -0.32 -8.31
CA VAL A 57 18.31 0.37 -7.25
C VAL A 57 17.59 1.57 -7.87
N ILE A 58 16.34 1.77 -7.47
CA ILE A 58 15.49 2.89 -7.86
C ILE A 58 15.20 3.73 -6.63
N LEU A 59 15.58 5.01 -6.69
CA LEU A 59 15.31 5.99 -5.65
C LEU A 59 14.14 6.89 -6.09
N SER A 60 13.19 7.09 -5.20
CA SER A 60 12.05 7.98 -5.44
C SER A 60 11.55 8.62 -4.14
N LEU A 61 10.69 9.63 -4.24
CA LEU A 61 9.97 10.19 -3.12
C LEU A 61 8.54 9.65 -3.06
N SER A 62 8.05 9.37 -1.85
CA SER A 62 6.67 8.97 -1.64
C SER A 62 5.71 10.13 -1.96
N THR A 63 4.62 9.84 -2.66
CA THR A 63 3.61 10.83 -3.03
C THR A 63 2.26 10.60 -2.36
N GLU A 64 1.37 11.59 -2.45
CA GLU A 64 0.05 11.53 -1.84
C GLU A 64 -0.81 10.41 -2.45
N LEU A 65 -1.63 9.76 -1.62
CA LEU A 65 -2.57 8.72 -2.08
C LEU A 65 -3.62 9.27 -3.04
N SER A 66 -4.02 10.53 -2.90
CA SER A 66 -4.98 11.22 -3.77
C SER A 66 -4.43 11.48 -5.18
N TRP A 67 -3.11 11.61 -5.31
CA TRP A 67 -2.44 11.93 -6.56
C TRP A 67 -1.12 11.17 -6.67
N PRO A 68 -1.19 9.86 -6.98
CA PRO A 68 0.01 9.05 -7.10
C PRO A 68 0.82 9.50 -8.31
N LEU A 69 1.96 10.11 -8.03
CA LEU A 69 2.96 10.49 -9.02
C LEU A 69 4.26 9.75 -8.70
N PHE A 70 4.96 9.30 -9.73
CA PHE A 70 6.33 8.82 -9.57
C PHE A 70 7.26 10.03 -9.56
N ASP A 71 7.97 10.22 -8.44
CA ASP A 71 8.90 11.33 -8.23
C ASP A 71 10.32 10.77 -8.08
N PRO A 72 11.07 10.60 -9.18
CA PRO A 72 12.41 10.01 -9.14
C PRO A 72 13.40 10.91 -8.43
N MET A 73 14.28 10.32 -7.62
CA MET A 73 15.34 11.06 -6.94
C MET A 73 16.67 10.87 -7.68
N GLU A 74 17.21 11.98 -8.18
CA GLU A 74 18.43 12.05 -8.99
C GLU A 74 19.58 12.73 -8.21
N GLU A 75 20.78 12.71 -8.80
CA GLU A 75 22.01 13.32 -8.26
C GLU A 75 22.46 12.78 -6.89
N CYS A 76 22.14 11.52 -6.59
CA CYS A 76 22.49 10.85 -5.34
C CYS A 76 23.81 10.06 -5.42
N SER A 77 24.47 9.89 -4.28
CA SER A 77 25.57 8.93 -4.12
C SER A 77 25.01 7.65 -3.50
N VAL A 78 25.01 6.57 -4.27
CA VAL A 78 24.48 5.26 -3.84
C VAL A 78 25.63 4.28 -3.69
N THR A 79 25.71 3.64 -2.53
CA THR A 79 26.71 2.61 -2.23
C THR A 79 26.06 1.46 -1.48
N ILE A 80 26.21 0.25 -2.01
CA ILE A 80 25.77 -0.99 -1.36
C ILE A 80 26.92 -1.49 -0.50
N PHE A 81 26.61 -1.90 0.74
CA PHE A 81 27.55 -2.54 1.66
C PHE A 81 27.04 -3.92 2.03
N ASP A 82 27.95 -4.91 2.11
CA ASP A 82 27.64 -6.23 2.66
C ASP A 82 28.21 -6.41 4.07
N ASP A 83 27.90 -7.55 4.69
CA ASP A 83 28.37 -7.94 6.02
C ASP A 83 29.83 -8.43 6.05
N ALA A 84 30.40 -8.75 4.89
CA ALA A 84 31.81 -9.11 4.73
C ALA A 84 32.74 -7.89 4.59
N GLY A 85 32.18 -6.69 4.50
CA GLY A 85 32.91 -5.42 4.36
C GLY A 85 33.22 -5.02 2.92
N ASN A 86 32.63 -5.68 1.93
CA ASN A 86 32.68 -5.23 0.54
C ASN A 86 31.71 -4.08 0.31
N SER A 87 32.01 -3.25 -0.68
CA SER A 87 31.15 -2.15 -1.09
C SER A 87 31.13 -1.98 -2.61
N GLU A 88 29.98 -1.62 -3.15
CA GLU A 88 29.79 -1.32 -4.56
C GLU A 88 29.13 0.05 -4.72
N GLN A 89 29.80 0.95 -5.43
CA GLN A 89 29.27 2.27 -5.74
C GLN A 89 28.50 2.19 -7.06
N LEU A 90 27.22 2.59 -7.03
CA LEU A 90 26.38 2.60 -8.21
C LEU A 90 26.50 3.92 -8.98
N ILE A 91 26.27 3.85 -10.28
CA ILE A 91 26.26 4.95 -11.23
C ILE A 91 24.81 5.26 -11.59
N GLU A 92 24.48 6.55 -11.59
CA GLU A 92 23.18 7.04 -12.00
C GLU A 92 22.94 6.85 -13.50
N LEU A 93 21.78 6.29 -13.85
CA LEU A 93 21.29 6.14 -15.22
C LEU A 93 20.17 7.13 -15.56
N GLY A 94 19.69 7.89 -14.58
CA GLY A 94 18.56 8.82 -14.67
C GLY A 94 17.23 8.16 -14.31
N GLN A 95 16.17 8.98 -14.16
CA GLN A 95 14.85 8.56 -13.68
C GLN A 95 14.92 7.85 -12.32
N GLY A 96 15.88 8.27 -11.48
CA GLY A 96 16.14 7.68 -10.18
C GLY A 96 16.75 6.28 -10.21
N LYS A 97 17.20 5.78 -11.36
CA LYS A 97 17.85 4.46 -11.49
C LYS A 97 19.35 4.53 -11.29
N TYR A 98 19.89 3.55 -10.56
CA TYR A 98 21.31 3.40 -10.24
C TYR A 98 21.76 1.95 -10.47
N THR A 99 22.94 1.75 -11.08
CA THR A 99 23.52 0.42 -11.40
C THR A 99 25.01 0.30 -11.15
#